data_AF-A0A914VWS7-F1
#
_entry.id   AF-A0A914VWS7-F1
#
_cell.length_a   1.000
_cell.length_b   1.000
_cell.length_c   1.000
_cell.angle_alpha   90.00
_cell.angle_beta   90.00
_cell.angle_gamma   90.00
#
_symmetry.space_group_name_H-M   'P 1'
#
loop_
_entity.id
_entity.type
_entity.pdbx_description
1 polymer ?
#
loop_
_entity_poly.entity_id
_entity_poly.type
_entity_poly.pdbx_seq_one_letter_code
_entity_poly.pdbx_strand_id
1 'polypeptide(L)'
;MFVVDSTMNRLGDTNGQQLCIPNTYFGQATHISNVFTHDLVDGVFGLGFTSLAVGGVTPPLINAIDQDLLSLPLVSVDVFPGTFTLGQQNISAGFQAISDTGTSFIGGPKSVIDQLASAVNAVYNSSYEAYFMDCSQTPPDVVFTIGGHLYRIQPKNYIRKLDNTICEFTVFAFAHGGFGPNFILGDPFIRQYCNIYDIGRGLIGFARSLT
;
A
#
# COMPACT_ATOMS: atom_id res chain seq x y z
N MET A 1 -3.50 -4.45 24.18
CA MET A 1 -3.95 -5.53 23.29
C MET A 1 -3.65 -6.84 23.99
N PHE A 2 -4.67 -7.65 24.28
CA PHE A 2 -4.48 -9.04 24.71
C PHE A 2 -4.82 -9.94 23.53
N VAL A 3 -4.06 -11.01 23.36
CA VAL A 3 -4.35 -12.03 22.35
C VAL A 3 -5.52 -12.84 22.85
N VAL A 4 -6.63 -12.81 22.12
CA VAL A 4 -7.83 -13.60 22.44
C VAL A 4 -7.76 -14.89 21.61
N ASP A 5 -7.97 -16.01 22.28
CA ASP A 5 -8.17 -17.31 21.65
C ASP A 5 -9.55 -17.29 20.96
N SER A 6 -9.58 -17.29 19.62
CA SER A 6 -10.82 -17.56 18.88
C SER A 6 -10.80 -18.90 18.19
N THR A 7 -11.97 -19.51 18.22
CA THR A 7 -12.23 -20.80 17.61
C THR A 7 -12.20 -20.76 16.08
N MET A 8 -12.51 -19.62 15.41
CA MET A 8 -12.62 -19.56 13.95
C MET A 8 -12.75 -18.15 13.35
N ASN A 9 -11.95 -17.84 12.32
CA ASN A 9 -12.13 -16.68 11.43
C ASN A 9 -12.87 -17.11 10.15
N ARG A 10 -13.77 -16.27 9.61
CA ARG A 10 -14.55 -16.56 8.39
C ARG A 10 -14.39 -15.42 7.39
N LEU A 11 -13.92 -15.72 6.18
CA LEU A 11 -13.78 -14.77 5.08
C LEU A 11 -14.77 -15.11 3.96
N GLY A 12 -15.55 -14.11 3.51
CA GLY A 12 -16.56 -14.24 2.45
C GLY A 12 -17.97 -13.85 2.91
N ASP A 13 -18.84 -13.59 1.95
CA ASP A 13 -20.25 -13.24 2.24
C ASP A 13 -20.96 -14.34 3.04
N THR A 14 -21.91 -13.94 3.88
CA THR A 14 -22.70 -14.84 4.73
C THR A 14 -23.61 -15.77 3.93
N ASN A 15 -23.95 -15.40 2.69
CA ASN A 15 -24.76 -16.22 1.77
C ASN A 15 -23.90 -16.99 0.75
N GLY A 16 -22.58 -16.84 0.79
CA GLY A 16 -21.65 -17.42 -0.17
C GLY A 16 -20.78 -18.53 0.42
N GLN A 17 -19.88 -19.05 -0.41
CA GLN A 17 -18.81 -19.91 0.07
C GLN A 17 -17.84 -19.09 0.92
N GLN A 18 -17.60 -19.55 2.15
CA GLN A 18 -16.68 -18.89 3.09
C GLN A 18 -15.42 -19.72 3.28
N LEU A 19 -14.28 -19.03 3.35
CA LEU A 19 -13.04 -19.61 3.86
C LEU A 19 -13.07 -19.53 5.39
N CYS A 20 -13.07 -20.68 6.05
CA CYS A 20 -13.08 -20.79 7.51
C CYS A 20 -11.68 -21.18 8.00
N ILE A 21 -11.06 -20.33 8.82
CA ILE A 21 -9.69 -20.48 9.31
C ILE A 21 -9.74 -20.69 10.84
N PRO A 22 -9.73 -21.95 11.32
CA PRO A 22 -9.79 -22.24 12.75
C PRO A 22 -8.48 -21.89 13.46
N ASN A 23 -8.53 -21.82 14.79
CA ASN A 23 -7.37 -21.54 15.65
C ASN A 23 -6.64 -20.24 15.28
N THR A 24 -7.40 -19.21 14.91
CA THR A 24 -6.85 -17.92 14.55
C THR A 24 -6.78 -17.04 15.80
N TYR A 25 -5.61 -16.50 16.09
CA TYR A 25 -5.44 -15.51 17.15
C TYR A 25 -5.64 -14.10 16.61
N PHE A 26 -6.28 -13.25 17.40
CA PHE A 26 -6.45 -11.83 17.07
C PHE A 26 -6.38 -10.97 18.34
N GLY A 27 -6.12 -9.68 18.14
CA GLY A 27 -6.11 -8.72 19.23
C GLY A 27 -7.48 -8.09 19.42
N GLN A 28 -8.00 -8.12 20.64
CA GLN A 28 -9.15 -7.29 20.99
C GLN A 28 -8.68 -5.89 21.40
N ALA A 29 -9.11 -4.88 20.67
CA ALA A 29 -8.90 -3.49 21.04
C ALA A 29 -9.91 -3.09 22.14
N THR A 30 -9.40 -2.74 23.33
CA THR A 30 -10.23 -2.26 24.46
C THR A 30 -10.29 -0.75 24.52
N HIS A 31 -9.42 -0.06 23.79
CA HIS A 31 -9.37 1.38 23.63
C HIS A 31 -9.02 1.68 22.18
N ILE A 32 -9.79 2.58 21.56
CA ILE A 32 -9.61 3.01 20.18
C ILE A 32 -9.46 4.53 20.19
N SER A 33 -8.47 5.04 19.46
CA SER A 33 -8.21 6.47 19.37
C SER A 33 -9.34 7.19 18.62
N ASN A 34 -9.57 8.47 18.94
CA ASN A 34 -10.60 9.28 18.32
C ASN A 34 -10.45 9.42 16.79
N VAL A 35 -9.24 9.19 16.26
CA VAL A 35 -9.00 9.20 14.80
C VAL A 35 -9.79 8.13 14.05
N PHE A 36 -10.18 7.03 14.69
CA PHE A 36 -10.97 5.94 14.09
C PHE A 36 -12.49 6.09 14.33
N THR A 37 -12.94 7.16 14.99
CA THR A 37 -14.36 7.30 15.41
C THR A 37 -15.37 7.37 14.27
N HIS A 38 -14.91 7.72 13.07
CA HIS A 38 -15.73 7.85 11.87
C HIS A 38 -15.31 6.86 10.77
N ASP A 39 -14.41 5.93 11.09
CA ASP A 39 -14.04 4.89 10.14
C ASP A 39 -15.18 3.88 9.99
N LEU A 40 -15.46 3.52 8.74
CA LEU A 40 -16.50 2.53 8.40
C LEU A 40 -16.03 1.09 8.63
N VAL A 41 -14.82 0.91 9.13
CA VAL A 41 -14.13 -0.37 9.26
C VAL A 41 -13.98 -0.71 10.74
N ASP A 42 -14.45 -1.90 11.13
CA ASP A 42 -14.43 -2.35 12.52
C ASP A 42 -13.03 -2.77 13.02
N GLY A 43 -12.11 -3.09 12.10
CA GLY A 43 -10.76 -3.52 12.45
C GLY A 43 -9.88 -3.83 11.24
N VAL A 44 -8.63 -4.19 11.52
CA VAL A 44 -7.62 -4.49 10.49
C VAL A 44 -7.35 -5.99 10.45
N PHE A 45 -7.36 -6.56 9.24
CA PHE A 45 -6.98 -7.94 8.99
C PHE A 45 -5.56 -8.01 8.43
N GLY A 46 -4.61 -8.51 9.23
CA GLY A 46 -3.20 -8.54 8.86
C GLY A 46 -2.87 -9.57 7.78
N LEU A 47 -2.29 -9.10 6.67
CA LEU A 47 -1.86 -9.92 5.53
C LEU A 47 -0.32 -10.02 5.37
N GLY A 48 0.43 -9.35 6.25
CA GLY A 48 1.89 -9.35 6.23
C GLY A 48 2.51 -10.63 6.81
N PHE A 49 3.84 -10.69 6.81
CA PHE A 49 4.59 -11.81 7.37
C PHE A 49 4.51 -11.88 8.90
N THR A 50 4.58 -13.09 9.46
CA THR A 50 4.65 -13.32 10.92
C THR A 50 5.81 -12.57 11.58
N SER A 51 6.92 -12.35 10.88
CA SER A 51 8.06 -11.57 11.37
C SER A 51 7.74 -10.10 11.65
N LEU A 52 6.68 -9.56 11.04
CA LEU A 52 6.19 -8.20 11.25
C LEU A 52 5.04 -8.15 12.28
N ALA A 53 4.50 -9.31 12.68
CA ALA A 53 3.41 -9.38 13.63
C ALA A 53 3.92 -9.11 15.06
N VAL A 54 3.26 -8.18 15.76
CA VAL A 54 3.55 -7.91 17.16
C VAL A 54 3.33 -9.18 17.98
N GLY A 55 4.34 -9.59 18.75
CA GLY A 55 4.30 -10.82 19.55
C GLY A 55 4.51 -12.11 18.75
N GLY A 56 4.87 -12.02 17.46
CA GLY A 56 5.13 -13.19 16.61
C GLY A 56 3.89 -14.05 16.36
N VAL A 57 2.71 -13.48 16.51
CA VAL A 57 1.43 -14.17 16.29
C VAL A 57 1.27 -14.47 14.81
N THR A 58 0.97 -15.72 14.46
CA THR A 58 0.72 -16.13 13.07
C THR A 58 -0.48 -15.36 12.50
N PRO A 59 -0.28 -14.56 11.44
CA PRO A 59 -1.36 -13.86 10.76
C PRO A 59 -2.39 -14.83 10.19
N PRO A 60 -3.69 -14.47 10.13
CA PRO A 60 -4.74 -15.40 9.75
C PRO A 60 -4.55 -16.04 8.35
N LEU A 61 -3.99 -15.30 7.40
CA LEU A 61 -3.71 -15.83 6.07
C LEU A 61 -2.60 -16.90 6.07
N ILE A 62 -1.52 -16.66 6.82
CA ILE A 62 -0.45 -17.65 6.99
C ILE A 62 -1.00 -18.88 7.71
N ASN A 63 -1.84 -18.68 8.73
CA ASN A 63 -2.54 -19.78 9.41
C ASN A 63 -3.41 -20.60 8.44
N ALA A 64 -4.06 -19.97 7.47
CA ALA A 64 -4.83 -20.68 6.45
C ALA A 64 -3.95 -21.52 5.51
N ILE A 65 -2.76 -21.01 5.18
CA ILE A 65 -1.76 -21.73 4.36
C ILE A 65 -1.20 -22.92 5.13
N ASP A 66 -0.81 -22.72 6.38
CA ASP A 66 -0.27 -23.77 7.25
C ASP A 66 -1.27 -24.93 7.49
N GLN A 67 -2.56 -24.66 7.28
CA GLN A 67 -3.65 -25.64 7.38
C GLN A 67 -4.10 -26.18 6.01
N ASP A 68 -3.39 -25.88 4.92
CA ASP A 68 -3.72 -26.30 3.55
C ASP A 68 -5.14 -25.90 3.10
N LEU A 69 -5.68 -24.79 3.64
CA LEU A 69 -7.04 -24.33 3.33
C LEU A 69 -7.12 -23.52 2.02
N LEU A 70 -5.97 -23.19 1.44
CA LEU A 70 -5.86 -22.45 0.19
C LEU A 70 -5.26 -23.34 -0.91
N SER A 71 -5.83 -23.26 -2.10
CA SER A 71 -5.32 -23.95 -3.29
C SER A 71 -3.99 -23.37 -3.80
N LEU A 72 -3.66 -22.12 -3.46
CA LEU A 72 -2.39 -21.45 -3.74
C LEU A 72 -2.02 -20.54 -2.55
N PRO A 73 -0.76 -20.53 -2.08
CA PRO A 73 -0.32 -19.68 -0.97
C PRO A 73 -0.05 -18.25 -1.45
N LEU A 74 -1.10 -17.46 -1.62
CA LEU A 74 -1.01 -16.08 -2.12
C LEU A 74 -1.14 -15.04 -0.97
N VAL A 75 -0.02 -14.44 -0.50
CA VAL A 75 0.29 -12.99 -0.24
C VAL A 75 1.57 -12.66 0.58
N SER A 76 2.64 -12.11 -0.03
CA SER A 76 3.82 -11.49 0.62
C SER A 76 3.88 -9.94 0.49
N VAL A 77 4.51 -9.25 1.44
CA VAL A 77 4.95 -7.84 1.29
C VAL A 77 6.47 -7.82 1.15
N ASP A 78 6.94 -7.70 -0.08
CA ASP A 78 8.37 -7.78 -0.39
C ASP A 78 8.96 -6.45 -0.86
N VAL A 79 10.27 -6.33 -0.63
CA VAL A 79 11.08 -5.15 -0.87
C VAL A 79 11.92 -5.33 -2.13
N PHE A 80 11.65 -4.57 -3.20
CA PHE A 80 12.33 -4.75 -4.50
C PHE A 80 13.21 -3.56 -4.90
N PRO A 81 14.36 -3.78 -5.57
CA PRO A 81 15.15 -2.71 -6.19
C PRO A 81 14.43 -2.14 -7.43
N GLY A 82 14.21 -0.83 -7.44
CA GLY A 82 13.64 -0.12 -8.59
C GLY A 82 14.29 1.23 -8.87
N THR A 83 14.03 1.78 -10.06
CA THR A 83 14.39 3.16 -10.44
C THR A 83 13.15 3.97 -10.78
N PHE A 84 13.21 5.29 -10.66
CA PHE A 84 12.07 6.17 -10.80
C PHE A 84 12.30 7.21 -11.91
N THR A 85 11.31 7.39 -12.79
CA THR A 85 11.40 8.37 -13.88
C THR A 85 10.10 9.18 -13.97
N LEU A 86 10.21 10.50 -13.94
CA LEU A 86 9.10 11.41 -14.28
C LEU A 86 9.57 12.33 -15.42
N GLY A 87 8.94 12.23 -16.60
CA GLY A 87 9.38 12.97 -17.79
C GLY A 87 10.78 12.55 -18.27
N GLN A 88 11.69 13.51 -18.44
CA GLN A 88 13.10 13.28 -18.83
C GLN A 88 14.07 13.16 -17.64
N GLN A 89 13.59 13.29 -16.41
CA GLN A 89 14.44 13.25 -15.20
C GLN A 89 14.60 11.79 -14.75
N ASN A 90 15.80 11.24 -14.94
CA ASN A 90 16.17 9.91 -14.43
C ASN A 90 16.63 10.04 -12.98
N ILE A 91 15.77 9.68 -12.03
CA ILE A 91 16.15 9.54 -10.62
C ILE A 91 16.56 8.07 -10.43
N SER A 92 17.77 7.76 -10.87
CA SER A 92 18.37 6.43 -10.76
C SER A 92 19.15 6.30 -9.45
N ALA A 93 18.44 5.97 -8.37
CA ALA A 93 19.03 5.27 -7.24
C ALA A 93 18.28 3.95 -7.10
N GLY A 94 19.00 2.85 -6.89
CA GLY A 94 18.36 1.57 -6.63
C GLY A 94 17.60 1.68 -5.31
N PHE A 95 16.28 1.82 -5.40
CA PHE A 95 15.42 2.02 -4.24
C PHE A 95 14.74 0.73 -3.86
N GLN A 96 14.64 0.50 -2.56
CA GLN A 96 13.76 -0.53 -2.01
C GLN A 96 12.32 -0.02 -1.94
N ALA A 97 11.34 -0.79 -2.41
CA ALA A 97 9.92 -0.39 -2.36
C ALA A 97 9.05 -1.50 -1.76
N ILE A 98 8.05 -1.13 -0.95
CA ILE A 98 7.00 -2.05 -0.47
C ILE A 98 5.68 -1.79 -1.17
N SER A 99 4.92 -2.85 -1.45
CA SER A 99 3.52 -2.76 -1.86
C SER A 99 2.64 -2.80 -0.61
N ASP A 100 1.83 -1.76 -0.39
CA ASP A 100 1.10 -1.61 0.87
C ASP A 100 -0.33 -1.13 0.64
N THR A 101 -1.28 -2.05 0.79
CA THR A 101 -2.73 -1.78 0.71
C THR A 101 -3.25 -0.98 1.90
N GLY A 102 -2.46 -0.81 2.96
CA GLY A 102 -2.80 0.01 4.12
C GLY A 102 -2.38 1.48 3.98
N THR A 103 -1.71 1.85 2.88
CA THR A 103 -1.25 3.22 2.65
C THR A 103 -2.00 3.89 1.51
N SER A 104 -2.65 5.02 1.81
CA SER A 104 -3.49 5.75 0.85
C SER A 104 -2.72 6.35 -0.33
N PHE A 105 -1.45 6.72 -0.14
CA PHE A 105 -0.65 7.55 -1.05
C PHE A 105 0.68 6.88 -1.45
N ILE A 106 1.37 7.43 -2.44
CA ILE A 106 2.76 6.99 -2.73
C ILE A 106 3.69 7.66 -1.71
N GLY A 107 4.44 6.85 -0.96
CA GLY A 107 5.44 7.33 0.00
C GLY A 107 6.85 7.25 -0.58
N GLY A 108 7.70 8.24 -0.28
CA GLY A 108 9.10 8.21 -0.74
C GLY A 108 10.03 9.18 0.00
N PRO A 109 11.33 9.23 -0.36
CA PRO A 109 12.28 10.13 0.27
C PRO A 109 11.92 11.57 -0.08
N LYS A 110 12.00 12.48 0.90
CA LYS A 110 11.60 13.89 0.72
C LYS A 110 12.19 14.54 -0.53
N SER A 111 13.48 14.33 -0.79
CA SER A 111 14.16 14.88 -1.97
C SER A 111 13.52 14.45 -3.30
N VAL A 112 13.01 13.21 -3.38
CA VAL A 112 12.35 12.69 -4.59
C VAL A 112 10.91 13.18 -4.67
N ILE A 113 10.18 13.18 -3.55
CA ILE A 113 8.80 13.64 -3.49
C ILE A 113 8.69 15.14 -3.79
N ASP A 114 9.63 15.95 -3.31
CA ASP A 114 9.69 17.38 -3.61
C ASP A 114 9.96 17.63 -5.09
N GLN A 115 10.84 16.83 -5.72
CA GLN A 115 11.09 16.90 -7.17
C GLN A 115 9.84 16.52 -7.97
N LEU A 116 9.12 15.49 -7.52
CA LEU A 116 7.86 15.07 -8.12
C LEU A 116 6.79 16.13 -8.05
N ALA A 117 6.58 16.70 -6.86
CA ALA A 117 5.63 17.78 -6.66
C ALA A 117 5.97 18.98 -7.55
N SER A 118 7.25 19.36 -7.60
CA SER A 118 7.71 20.47 -8.45
C SER A 118 7.42 20.23 -9.94
N ALA A 119 7.57 19.01 -10.43
CA ALA A 119 7.34 18.68 -11.83
C ALA A 119 5.87 18.74 -12.27
N VAL A 120 4.93 18.70 -11.32
CA VAL A 120 3.49 18.85 -11.55
C VAL A 120 2.93 20.16 -10.96
N ASN A 121 3.82 21.11 -10.62
CA ASN A 121 3.49 22.36 -9.92
C ASN A 121 2.57 22.16 -8.70
N ALA A 122 2.79 21.08 -7.96
CA ALA A 122 2.13 20.85 -6.67
C ALA A 122 2.93 21.53 -5.56
N VAL A 123 2.20 22.17 -4.64
CA VAL A 123 2.74 22.94 -3.51
C VAL A 123 2.38 22.22 -2.22
N TYR A 124 3.37 22.02 -1.36
CA TYR A 124 3.15 21.46 -0.03
C TYR A 124 2.43 22.46 0.87
N ASN A 125 1.38 22.00 1.57
CA ASN A 125 0.69 22.75 2.60
C ASN A 125 0.93 22.10 3.95
N SER A 126 1.64 22.79 4.84
CA SER A 126 2.00 22.28 6.17
C SER A 126 0.82 22.08 7.11
N SER A 127 -0.30 22.79 6.91
CA SER A 127 -1.49 22.65 7.76
C SER A 127 -2.25 21.36 7.48
N TYR A 128 -2.15 20.85 6.25
CA TYR A 128 -2.80 19.61 5.81
C TYR A 128 -1.80 18.47 5.59
N GLU A 129 -0.51 18.73 5.75
CA GLU A 129 0.60 17.79 5.51
C GLU A 129 0.53 17.10 4.13
N ALA A 130 0.05 17.82 3.11
CA ALA A 130 -0.24 17.28 1.79
C ALA A 130 0.17 18.24 0.66
N TYR A 131 0.23 17.73 -0.58
CA TYR A 131 0.59 18.48 -1.78
C TYR A 131 -0.66 18.81 -2.61
N PHE A 132 -0.80 20.07 -3.00
CA PHE A 132 -1.96 20.57 -3.74
C PHE A 132 -1.55 21.24 -5.05
N MET A 133 -2.37 21.10 -6.08
CA MET A 133 -2.14 21.65 -7.41
C MET A 133 -3.46 22.10 -8.07
N ASP A 134 -3.35 22.94 -9.09
CA ASP A 134 -4.49 23.33 -9.92
C ASP A 134 -5.00 22.14 -10.75
N CYS A 135 -6.32 21.88 -10.70
CA CYS A 135 -6.95 20.78 -11.44
C CYS A 135 -6.96 20.93 -12.98
N SER A 136 -6.67 22.12 -13.51
CA SER A 136 -6.53 22.37 -14.95
C SER A 136 -5.24 21.82 -15.54
N GLN A 137 -4.27 21.47 -14.69
CA GLN A 137 -3.00 20.89 -15.12
C GLN A 137 -3.18 19.48 -15.69
N THR A 138 -2.33 19.13 -16.66
CA THR A 138 -2.29 17.79 -17.27
C THR A 138 -0.97 17.10 -16.90
N PRO A 139 -0.86 16.49 -15.71
CA PRO A 139 0.39 15.89 -15.27
C PRO A 139 0.72 14.64 -16.10
N PRO A 140 2.02 14.30 -16.26
CA PRO A 140 2.45 13.11 -17.00
C PRO A 140 2.40 11.86 -16.13
N ASP A 141 2.32 10.68 -16.75
CA ASP A 141 2.42 9.40 -16.04
C ASP A 141 3.64 9.35 -15.09
N VAL A 142 3.40 8.80 -13.91
CA VAL A 142 4.46 8.43 -12.96
C VAL A 142 5.00 7.06 -13.34
N VAL A 143 6.31 6.93 -13.58
CA VAL A 143 6.92 5.68 -14.06
C VAL A 143 7.88 5.08 -13.04
N PHE A 144 7.55 3.87 -12.59
CA PHE A 144 8.42 3.01 -11.80
C PHE A 144 9.08 1.97 -12.70
N THR A 145 10.37 1.74 -12.53
CA THR A 145 11.07 0.59 -13.12
C THR A 145 11.32 -0.43 -12.02
N ILE A 146 10.71 -1.61 -12.08
CA ILE A 146 10.86 -2.67 -11.09
C ILE A 146 11.28 -3.94 -11.82
N GLY A 147 12.41 -4.54 -11.43
CA GLY A 147 12.91 -5.76 -12.08
C GLY A 147 13.13 -5.62 -13.60
N GLY A 148 13.46 -4.40 -14.08
CA GLY A 148 13.64 -4.11 -15.52
C GLY A 148 12.34 -3.85 -16.30
N HIS A 149 11.17 -3.91 -15.66
CA HIS A 149 9.88 -3.62 -16.28
C HIS A 149 9.38 -2.23 -15.90
N LEU A 150 8.78 -1.53 -16.88
CA LEU A 150 8.21 -0.19 -16.69
C LEU A 150 6.74 -0.29 -16.28
N TYR A 151 6.42 0.26 -15.10
CA TYR A 151 5.09 0.40 -14.53
C TYR A 151 4.68 1.87 -14.55
N ARG A 152 3.69 2.20 -15.37
CA ARG A 152 3.19 3.57 -15.55
C ARG A 152 1.89 3.73 -14.79
N ILE A 153 1.85 4.71 -13.88
CA ILE A 153 0.64 5.12 -13.17
C ILE A 153 0.08 6.36 -13.86
N GLN A 154 -1.17 6.27 -14.29
CA GLN A 154 -1.87 7.37 -14.94
C GLN A 154 -2.34 8.44 -13.94
N PRO A 155 -2.47 9.72 -14.34
CA PRO A 155 -2.97 10.82 -13.51
C PRO A 155 -4.22 10.51 -12.71
N LYS A 156 -5.18 9.81 -13.32
CA LYS A 156 -6.45 9.41 -12.69
C LYS A 156 -6.29 8.63 -11.38
N ASN A 157 -5.12 8.01 -11.16
CA ASN A 157 -4.87 7.16 -10.00
C ASN A 157 -4.09 7.88 -8.89
N TYR A 158 -3.33 8.95 -9.20
CA TYR A 158 -2.52 9.71 -8.24
C TYR A 158 -2.93 11.19 -8.07
N ILE A 159 -3.94 11.65 -8.81
CA ILE A 159 -4.54 12.98 -8.65
C ILE A 159 -5.95 12.81 -8.11
N ARG A 160 -6.19 13.38 -6.94
CA ARG A 160 -7.50 13.38 -6.29
C ARG A 160 -8.12 14.77 -6.37
N LYS A 161 -9.26 14.90 -7.05
CA LYS A 161 -10.01 16.17 -7.10
C LYS A 161 -10.68 16.42 -5.75
N LEU A 162 -10.41 17.58 -5.14
CA LEU A 162 -11.10 18.02 -3.93
C LEU A 162 -12.29 18.92 -4.28
N ASP A 163 -12.08 19.80 -5.27
CA ASP A 163 -13.14 20.57 -5.92
C ASP A 163 -12.80 20.80 -7.41
N ASN A 164 -13.45 21.79 -8.05
CA ASN A 164 -13.24 22.10 -9.48
C ASN A 164 -11.89 22.79 -9.78
N THR A 165 -11.22 23.30 -8.76
CA THR A 165 -10.01 24.13 -8.83
C THR A 165 -8.82 23.49 -8.12
N ILE A 166 -9.05 22.82 -7.00
CA ILE A 166 -8.02 22.26 -6.14
C ILE A 166 -7.97 20.75 -6.27
N CYS A 167 -6.81 20.26 -6.66
CA CYS A 167 -6.46 18.86 -6.76
C CYS A 167 -5.36 18.53 -5.75
N GLU A 168 -5.48 17.37 -5.11
CA GLU A 168 -4.48 16.79 -4.23
C GLU A 168 -3.59 15.85 -5.05
N PHE A 169 -2.28 16.07 -4.95
CA PHE A 169 -1.28 15.14 -5.48
C PHE A 169 -0.97 14.12 -4.39
N THR A 170 -1.40 12.87 -4.60
CA THR A 170 -1.48 11.85 -3.54
C THR A 170 -0.12 11.18 -3.28
N VAL A 171 0.82 11.97 -2.77
CA VAL A 171 2.17 11.58 -2.39
C VAL A 171 2.52 12.12 -1.01
N PHE A 172 3.42 11.45 -0.30
CA PHE A 172 3.97 11.94 0.95
C PHE A 172 5.44 11.61 1.10
N ALA A 173 6.13 12.45 1.88
CA ALA A 173 7.56 12.35 2.10
C ALA A 173 7.87 11.75 3.48
N PHE A 174 8.84 10.85 3.54
CA PHE A 174 9.42 10.43 4.81
C PHE A 174 10.27 11.57 5.41
N ALA A 175 10.15 11.78 6.73
CA ALA A 175 11.10 12.60 7.47
C ALA A 175 12.49 11.93 7.44
N HIS A 176 13.56 12.74 7.36
CA HIS A 176 14.92 12.23 7.18
C HIS A 176 15.34 11.32 8.34
N GLY A 177 15.98 10.18 8.04
CA GLY A 177 16.76 9.41 9.04
C GLY A 177 16.24 8.03 9.46
N GLY A 178 15.67 7.22 8.57
CA GLY A 178 15.26 5.84 8.89
C GLY A 178 15.94 4.78 8.02
N PHE A 179 16.36 3.67 8.64
CA PHE A 179 16.60 2.40 7.93
C PHE A 179 15.23 1.80 7.58
N GLY A 180 14.84 1.88 6.30
CA GLY A 180 13.56 1.35 5.82
C GLY A 180 13.44 1.46 4.30
N PRO A 181 12.44 0.79 3.69
CA PRO A 181 12.24 0.83 2.25
C PRO A 181 12.09 2.27 1.78
N ASN A 182 12.82 2.63 0.73
CA ASN A 182 12.83 3.99 0.20
C ASN A 182 11.48 4.41 -0.37
N PHE A 183 10.58 3.48 -0.73
CA PHE A 183 9.27 3.78 -1.31
C PHE A 183 8.15 2.91 -0.76
N ILE A 184 6.94 3.48 -0.72
CA ILE A 184 5.69 2.78 -0.47
C ILE A 184 4.79 2.95 -1.70
N LEU A 185 4.43 1.81 -2.31
CA LEU A 185 3.48 1.71 -3.40
C LEU A 185 2.07 1.54 -2.80
N GLY A 186 1.45 2.67 -2.46
CA GLY A 186 0.08 2.72 -1.93
C GLY A 186 -0.99 2.66 -3.01
N ASP A 187 -2.19 3.14 -2.67
CA ASP A 187 -3.38 3.04 -3.54
C ASP A 187 -3.16 3.45 -5.00
N PRO A 188 -2.43 4.52 -5.36
CA PRO A 188 -2.28 4.89 -6.76
C PRO A 188 -1.69 3.79 -7.64
N PHE A 189 -0.73 3.02 -7.09
CA PHE A 189 -0.14 1.89 -7.80
C PHE A 189 -1.12 0.71 -7.84
N ILE A 190 -1.76 0.40 -6.72
CA ILE A 190 -2.70 -0.72 -6.55
C ILE A 190 -3.97 -0.54 -7.40
N ARG A 191 -4.42 0.71 -7.63
CA ARG A 191 -5.53 1.00 -8.55
C ARG A 191 -5.17 0.70 -10.00
N GLN A 192 -3.92 0.96 -10.39
CA GLN A 192 -3.44 0.78 -11.76
C GLN A 192 -3.07 -0.69 -12.06
N TYR A 193 -2.53 -1.38 -11.05
CA TYR A 193 -2.00 -2.73 -11.18
C TYR A 193 -2.60 -3.64 -10.10
N CYS A 194 -3.10 -4.80 -10.54
CA CYS A 194 -3.39 -5.90 -9.63
C CYS A 194 -2.06 -6.45 -9.10
N ASN A 195 -1.90 -6.41 -7.78
CA ASN A 195 -0.73 -6.91 -7.09
C ASN A 195 -1.01 -8.36 -6.67
N ILE A 196 -0.31 -9.28 -7.30
CA ILE A 196 -0.38 -10.72 -7.03
C ILE A 196 0.81 -11.05 -6.17
N TYR A 197 0.55 -11.67 -5.04
CA TYR A 197 1.55 -11.86 -4.02
C TYR A 197 1.66 -13.37 -3.76
N ASP A 198 2.81 -13.99 -4.00
CA ASP A 198 3.04 -15.44 -3.92
C ASP A 198 3.98 -15.75 -2.74
N ILE A 199 3.43 -16.22 -1.62
CA ILE A 199 4.19 -16.50 -0.39
C ILE A 199 5.07 -17.71 -0.58
N GLY A 200 4.54 -18.76 -1.21
CA GLY A 200 5.24 -20.03 -1.37
C GLY A 200 6.57 -19.85 -2.11
N ARG A 201 6.63 -18.88 -3.03
CA ARG A 201 7.84 -18.56 -3.79
C ARG A 201 8.55 -17.28 -3.35
N GLY A 202 7.96 -16.48 -2.47
CA GLY A 202 8.48 -15.16 -2.09
C GLY A 202 8.58 -14.20 -3.27
N LEU A 203 7.50 -14.10 -4.06
CA LEU A 203 7.45 -13.29 -5.28
C LEU A 203 6.24 -12.36 -5.28
N ILE A 204 6.39 -11.19 -5.89
CA ILE A 204 5.27 -10.34 -6.29
C ILE A 204 5.18 -10.30 -7.82
N GLY A 205 3.96 -10.28 -8.32
CA GLY A 205 3.61 -10.06 -9.71
C GLY A 205 2.68 -8.87 -9.85
N PHE A 206 2.79 -8.17 -10.97
CA PHE A 206 1.94 -7.02 -11.27
C PHE A 206 1.27 -7.24 -12.62
N ALA A 207 -0.06 -7.23 -12.64
CA ALA A 207 -0.87 -7.28 -13.85
C ALA A 207 -1.64 -5.97 -13.99
N ARG A 208 -1.95 -5.52 -15.22
CA ARG A 208 -2.83 -4.35 -15.38
C ARG A 208 -4.19 -4.66 -14.77
N SER A 209 -4.71 -3.73 -13.97
CA SER A 209 -6.09 -3.82 -13.49
C SER A 209 -7.06 -3.78 -14.67
N LEU A 210 -8.12 -4.58 -14.58
CA LEU A 210 -9.23 -4.52 -15.54
C LEU A 210 -10.01 -3.25 -15.24
N THR A 211 -9.80 -2.22 -16.05
CA THR A 211 -10.56 -0.95 -15.99
C THR A 211 -11.73 -0.98 -16.95
#